data_AF-A0A1H3HA34-F1
#
_entry.id   AF-A0A1H3HA34-F1
#
_cell.length_a   1.000
_cell.length_b   1.000
_cell.length_c   1.000
_cell.angle_alpha   90.00
_cell.angle_beta   90.00
_cell.angle_gamma   90.00
#
_symmetry.space_group_name_H-M   'P 1'
#
loop_
_entity.id
_entity.type
_entity.pdbx_description
1 polymer ?
#
loop_
_entity_poly.entity_id
_entity_poly.type
_entity_poly.pdbx_seq_one_letter_code
_entity_poly.pdbx_strand_id
1 'polypeptide(L)'
;MRKVMHPRYAALLSGAYYASGLHRYAGFYTYRYCNLYCRDERTLHSGRLRDLASLRAFEEANCYIDDFIQTARLTADFVALIERHGWADEETARAAIGEKDRVNTSRKGLTKAEHFYDAETADLVAERERLLIDRFGYRRPDV
;
A
#
# COMPACT_ATOMS: atom_id res chain seq x y z
N MET A 1 9.36 -4.30 -14.90
CA MET A 1 9.14 -4.26 -13.45
C MET A 1 10.37 -4.63 -12.60
N ARG A 2 11.14 -5.68 -12.96
CA ARG A 2 12.34 -6.13 -12.22
C ARG A 2 13.31 -5.02 -11.79
N LYS A 3 13.64 -4.09 -12.70
CA LYS A 3 14.53 -2.95 -12.39
C LYS A 3 13.98 -2.04 -11.29
N VAL A 4 12.66 -1.90 -11.17
CA VAL A 4 12.02 -1.06 -10.15
C VAL A 4 12.13 -1.70 -8.76
N MET A 5 12.07 -3.02 -8.68
CA MET A 5 12.13 -3.73 -7.39
C MET A 5 13.54 -4.05 -6.92
N HIS A 6 14.53 -3.98 -7.81
CA HIS A 6 15.90 -4.37 -7.49
C HIS A 6 16.68 -3.24 -6.79
N PRO A 7 17.29 -3.49 -5.59
CA PRO A 7 17.99 -2.49 -4.77
C PRO A 7 19.02 -1.64 -5.53
N ARG A 8 19.80 -2.27 -6.42
CA ARG A 8 20.83 -1.61 -7.25
C ARG A 8 20.32 -0.38 -8.02
N TYR A 9 19.05 -0.36 -8.42
CA TYR A 9 18.49 0.71 -9.24
C TYR A 9 17.65 1.71 -8.44
N ALA A 10 17.63 1.60 -7.10
CA ALA A 10 16.82 2.48 -6.25
C ALA A 10 17.12 3.97 -6.44
N ALA A 11 18.39 4.33 -6.71
CA ALA A 11 18.79 5.71 -7.00
C ALA A 11 18.12 6.28 -8.28
N LEU A 12 17.76 5.43 -9.25
CA LEU A 12 17.04 5.85 -10.46
C LEU A 12 15.56 6.14 -10.19
N LEU A 13 14.99 5.57 -9.13
CA LEU A 13 13.59 5.77 -8.76
C LEU A 13 13.43 7.05 -7.94
N SER A 14 14.31 7.23 -6.94
CA SER A 14 14.30 8.41 -6.08
C SER A 14 15.60 8.48 -5.27
N GLY A 15 16.26 9.64 -5.32
CA GLY A 15 17.45 9.91 -4.50
C GLY A 15 17.15 9.82 -3.00
N ALA A 16 15.97 10.27 -2.56
CA ALA A 16 15.55 10.20 -1.16
C ALA A 16 15.35 8.74 -0.70
N TYR A 17 14.65 7.93 -1.50
CA TYR A 17 14.49 6.49 -1.22
C TYR A 17 15.83 5.73 -1.20
N TYR A 18 16.75 6.09 -2.08
CA TYR A 18 18.09 5.51 -2.03
C TYR A 18 18.82 5.92 -0.75
N ALA A 19 18.83 7.22 -0.43
CA ALA A 19 19.50 7.77 0.74
C ALA A 19 18.92 7.27 2.07
N SER A 20 17.64 6.87 2.12
CA SER A 20 17.02 6.30 3.32
C SER A 20 17.56 4.91 3.70
N GLY A 21 18.16 4.19 2.75
CA GLY A 21 18.65 2.82 2.97
C GLY A 21 17.57 1.75 2.99
N LEU A 22 16.28 2.11 2.99
CA LEU A 22 15.14 1.18 2.99
C LEU A 22 15.15 0.26 1.76
N HIS A 23 15.70 0.75 0.64
CA HIS A 23 15.88 -0.05 -0.57
C HIS A 23 16.72 -1.32 -0.40
N ARG A 24 17.30 -1.59 0.77
CA ARG A 24 17.94 -2.87 1.06
C ARG A 24 16.94 -3.96 1.40
N TYR A 25 15.80 -3.63 2.02
CA TYR A 25 14.85 -4.62 2.56
C TYR A 25 13.37 -4.29 2.34
N ALA A 26 13.03 -3.10 1.84
CA ALA A 26 11.67 -2.68 1.53
C ALA A 26 11.58 -2.07 0.13
N GLY A 27 10.40 -2.10 -0.48
CA GLY A 27 10.13 -1.56 -1.81
C GLY A 27 9.86 -0.05 -1.80
N PHE A 28 9.76 0.51 -3.00
CA PHE A 28 9.56 1.95 -3.17
C PHE A 28 8.18 2.41 -2.70
N TYR A 29 7.14 1.59 -2.88
CA TYR A 29 5.80 1.97 -2.43
C TYR A 29 5.69 1.95 -0.92
N THR A 30 6.32 0.99 -0.24
CA THR A 30 6.45 0.97 1.21
C THR A 30 7.13 2.24 1.73
N TYR A 31 8.24 2.67 1.10
CA TYR A 31 8.87 3.94 1.43
C TYR A 31 7.92 5.14 1.25
N ARG A 32 7.23 5.21 0.11
CA ARG A 32 6.28 6.31 -0.18
C ARG A 32 5.11 6.34 0.80
N TYR A 33 4.61 5.17 1.17
CA TYR A 33 3.56 5.00 2.16
C TYR A 33 4.00 5.57 3.51
N CYS A 34 5.14 5.11 4.04
CA CYS A 34 5.63 5.60 5.32
C CYS A 34 5.94 7.11 5.27
N ASN A 35 6.54 7.58 4.17
CA ASN A 35 6.87 9.00 4.01
C ASN A 35 5.63 9.91 3.94
N LEU A 36 4.49 9.38 3.50
CA LEU A 36 3.25 10.16 3.37
C LEU A 36 2.34 10.04 4.59
N TYR A 37 2.31 8.87 5.25
CA TYR A 37 1.29 8.55 6.25
C TYR A 37 1.85 8.30 7.65
N CYS A 38 3.18 8.29 7.83
CA CYS A 38 3.80 8.23 9.16
C CYS A 38 4.32 9.60 9.57
N ARG A 39 4.17 9.92 10.86
CA ARG A 39 4.83 11.05 11.50
C ARG A 39 6.35 10.82 11.53
N ASP A 40 7.09 11.92 11.64
CA ASP A 40 8.56 11.92 11.72
C ASP A 40 9.24 11.21 10.53
N GLU A 41 9.02 11.73 9.31
CA GLU A 41 9.63 11.15 8.10
C GLU A 41 11.17 11.19 8.14
N ARG A 42 11.76 12.04 8.98
CA ARG A 42 13.22 12.09 9.21
C ARG A 42 13.76 10.76 9.73
N THR A 43 12.97 10.00 10.48
CA THR A 43 13.38 8.68 10.96
C THR A 43 13.62 7.70 9.81
N LEU A 44 12.93 7.84 8.67
CA LEU A 44 13.20 7.04 7.47
C LEU A 44 14.63 7.22 6.95
N HIS A 45 15.23 8.41 7.16
CA HIS A 45 16.58 8.75 6.70
C HIS A 45 17.64 8.67 7.82
N SER A 46 17.26 8.26 9.03
CA SER A 46 18.15 8.25 10.20
C SER A 46 19.13 7.07 10.24
N GLY A 47 18.93 6.06 9.40
CA GLY A 47 19.67 4.79 9.46
C GLY A 47 19.29 3.88 10.65
N ARG A 48 18.25 4.24 11.42
CA ARG A 48 17.72 3.42 12.53
C ARG A 48 16.85 2.27 12.06
N LEU A 49 16.13 2.44 10.95
CA LEU A 49 15.31 1.39 10.35
C LEU A 49 16.21 0.51 9.48
N ARG A 50 16.53 -0.69 9.96
CA ARG A 50 17.55 -1.58 9.35
C ARG A 50 16.98 -2.84 8.74
N ASP A 51 15.72 -3.14 9.03
CA ASP A 51 15.03 -4.34 8.59
C ASP A 51 13.51 -4.10 8.57
N LEU A 52 12.77 -5.10 8.07
CA LEU A 52 11.32 -5.03 7.98
C LEU A 52 10.65 -4.94 9.36
N ALA A 53 11.23 -5.53 10.41
CA ALA A 53 10.66 -5.54 11.74
C ALA A 53 10.69 -4.14 12.38
N SER A 54 11.86 -3.47 12.34
CA SER A 54 12.02 -2.08 12.79
C SER A 54 11.17 -1.11 11.98
N LEU A 55 11.01 -1.34 10.67
CA LEU A 55 10.12 -0.54 9.84
C LEU A 55 8.63 -0.73 10.22
N ARG A 56 8.19 -1.96 10.49
CA ARG A 56 6.82 -2.23 10.96
C ARG A 56 6.54 -1.56 12.31
N ALA A 57 7.47 -1.68 13.27
CA ALA A 57 7.33 -1.03 14.57
C ALA A 57 7.26 0.51 14.44
N PHE A 58 8.08 1.09 13.54
CA PHE A 58 7.99 2.51 13.22
C PHE A 58 6.62 2.88 12.64
N GLU A 59 6.14 2.10 11.67
CA GLU A 59 4.86 2.33 11.01
C GLU A 59 3.69 2.27 11.99
N GLU A 60 3.63 1.24 12.83
CA GLU A 60 2.61 1.08 13.86
C GLU A 60 2.59 2.25 14.86
N ALA A 61 3.77 2.73 15.27
CA ALA A 61 3.88 3.83 16.23
C ALA A 61 3.61 5.22 15.62
N ASN A 62 3.78 5.39 14.30
CA ASN A 62 3.80 6.71 13.68
C ASN A 62 2.74 6.91 12.59
N CYS A 63 2.08 5.86 12.10
CA CYS A 63 0.99 6.01 11.15
C CYS A 63 -0.14 6.83 11.78
N TYR A 64 -0.46 7.98 11.18
CA TYR A 64 -1.48 8.89 11.71
C TYR A 64 -2.85 8.73 11.03
N ILE A 65 -2.99 7.74 10.16
CA ILE A 65 -4.24 7.43 9.46
C ILE A 65 -4.90 6.25 10.15
N ASP A 66 -6.07 6.50 10.74
CA ASP A 66 -6.83 5.48 11.47
C ASP A 66 -7.51 4.48 10.51
N ASP A 67 -8.05 4.97 9.40
CA ASP A 67 -8.82 4.17 8.46
C ASP A 67 -8.38 4.38 7.00
N PHE A 68 -8.15 3.26 6.31
CA PHE A 68 -7.87 3.24 4.87
C PHE A 68 -9.04 2.58 4.14
N ILE A 69 -9.48 3.21 3.04
CA ILE A 69 -10.52 2.65 2.16
C ILE A 69 -9.87 2.10 0.89
N GLN A 70 -10.14 0.83 0.58
CA GLN A 70 -9.64 0.23 -0.67
C GLN A 70 -10.62 0.50 -1.81
N THR A 71 -10.14 1.06 -2.92
CA THR A 71 -10.99 1.32 -4.09
C THR A 71 -11.69 0.07 -4.61
N ALA A 72 -11.08 -1.12 -4.48
CA ALA A 72 -11.69 -2.40 -4.85
C ALA A 72 -12.97 -2.70 -4.06
N ARG A 73 -13.02 -2.27 -2.79
CA ARG A 73 -14.11 -2.47 -1.83
C ARG A 73 -14.76 -1.15 -1.39
N LEU A 74 -14.59 -0.08 -2.18
CA LEU A 74 -14.92 1.32 -1.82
C LEU A 74 -16.22 1.46 -1.03
N THR A 75 -17.35 0.97 -1.56
CA THR A 75 -18.66 1.07 -0.91
C THR A 75 -18.70 0.32 0.42
N ALA A 76 -18.19 -0.91 0.46
CA ALA A 76 -18.20 -1.73 1.67
C ALA A 76 -17.30 -1.13 2.76
N ASP A 77 -16.09 -0.71 2.39
CA ASP A 77 -15.14 -0.11 3.34
C ASP A 77 -15.63 1.25 3.84
N PHE A 78 -16.28 2.05 2.97
CA PHE A 78 -16.88 3.34 3.37
C PHE A 78 -18.05 3.15 4.33
N VAL A 79 -18.99 2.23 4.06
CA VAL A 79 -20.11 1.91 4.96
C VAL A 79 -19.58 1.44 6.33
N ALA A 80 -18.60 0.53 6.33
CA ALA A 80 -17.99 0.05 7.58
C ALA A 80 -17.27 1.16 8.36
N LEU A 81 -16.72 2.18 7.68
CA LEU A 81 -16.13 3.35 8.32
C LEU A 81 -17.21 4.22 8.96
N ILE A 82 -18.28 4.55 8.23
CA ILE A 82 -19.41 5.36 8.73
C ILE A 82 -19.99 4.73 10.01
N GLU A 83 -20.22 3.43 9.99
CA GLU A 83 -20.77 2.67 11.12
C GLU A 83 -19.81 2.65 12.32
N ARG A 84 -18.51 2.37 12.08
CA ARG A 84 -17.48 2.34 13.13
C ARG A 84 -17.36 3.66 13.89
N HIS A 85 -17.50 4.78 13.21
CA HIS A 85 -17.45 6.12 13.82
C HIS A 85 -18.81 6.59 14.37
N GLY A 86 -19.86 5.77 14.25
CA GLY A 86 -21.19 6.06 14.79
C GLY A 86 -21.91 7.21 14.07
N TRP A 87 -21.56 7.50 12.82
CA TRP A 87 -22.20 8.57 12.06
C TRP A 87 -23.55 8.16 11.48
N ALA A 88 -23.71 6.87 11.15
CA ALA A 88 -24.97 6.25 10.75
C ALA A 88 -24.85 4.71 10.83
N ASP A 89 -25.98 4.00 10.91
CA ASP A 89 -26.00 2.55 10.75
C ASP A 89 -25.81 2.13 9.27
N GLU A 90 -25.57 0.83 9.04
CA GLU A 90 -25.33 0.28 7.70
C GLU A 90 -26.49 0.59 6.73
N GLU A 91 -27.74 0.47 7.18
CA GLU A 91 -28.93 0.69 6.34
C GLU A 91 -29.00 2.14 5.86
N THR A 92 -28.87 3.09 6.77
CA THR A 92 -28.89 4.53 6.50
C THR A 92 -27.73 4.93 5.58
N ALA A 93 -26.52 4.42 5.85
CA ALA A 93 -25.34 4.71 5.02
C ALA A 93 -25.52 4.18 3.59
N ARG A 94 -26.02 2.94 3.43
CA ARG A 94 -26.29 2.34 2.11
C ARG A 94 -27.37 3.09 1.35
N ALA A 95 -28.45 3.48 2.03
CA ALA A 95 -29.52 4.26 1.42
C ALA A 95 -29.00 5.62 0.90
N ALA A 96 -28.13 6.29 1.64
CA ALA A 96 -27.55 7.57 1.24
C ALA A 96 -26.58 7.47 0.04
N ILE A 97 -25.80 6.38 -0.04
CA ILE A 97 -24.91 6.12 -1.18
C ILE A 97 -25.74 5.82 -2.44
N GLY A 98 -26.84 5.08 -2.26
CA GLY A 98 -27.73 4.61 -3.31
C GLY A 98 -27.10 3.54 -4.21
N GLU A 99 -27.90 3.01 -5.13
CA GLU A 99 -27.41 2.14 -6.20
C GLU A 99 -26.81 3.01 -7.31
N LYS A 100 -25.50 3.27 -7.21
CA LYS A 100 -24.75 3.90 -8.30
C LYS A 100 -23.75 2.92 -8.87
N ASP A 101 -23.84 2.70 -10.17
CA ASP A 101 -22.81 1.98 -10.91
C ASP A 101 -21.46 2.68 -10.78
N ARG A 102 -20.39 1.89 -10.67
CA ARG A 102 -19.03 2.41 -10.59
C ARG A 102 -18.64 3.08 -11.91
N VAL A 103 -18.67 4.41 -11.92
CA VAL A 103 -18.43 5.23 -13.12
C VAL A 103 -16.97 5.22 -13.59
N ASN A 104 -16.02 4.92 -12.70
CA ASN A 104 -14.57 4.82 -12.99
C ASN A 104 -14.03 3.40 -12.75
N THR A 105 -14.79 2.40 -13.18
CA THR A 105 -14.22 1.05 -13.27
C THR A 105 -13.22 1.09 -14.41
N SER A 106 -11.91 1.20 -14.09
CA SER A 106 -10.88 0.91 -15.11
C SER A 106 -11.26 -0.43 -15.74
N ARG A 107 -11.01 -0.60 -17.04
CA ARG A 107 -11.32 -1.84 -17.79
C ARG A 107 -10.49 -3.01 -17.21
N LYS A 108 -10.81 -3.44 -15.99
CA LYS A 108 -10.12 -4.45 -15.18
C LYS A 108 -10.16 -5.83 -15.83
N GLY A 109 -10.96 -6.02 -16.87
CA GLY A 109 -11.00 -7.24 -17.66
C GLY A 109 -9.97 -7.33 -18.80
N LEU A 110 -9.23 -6.26 -19.14
CA LEU A 110 -8.41 -6.24 -20.38
C LEU A 110 -6.88 -6.31 -20.18
N THR A 111 -6.38 -6.26 -18.95
CA THR A 111 -4.95 -6.53 -18.70
C THR A 111 -4.84 -7.58 -17.61
N LYS A 112 -4.61 -8.83 -18.05
CA LYS A 112 -4.26 -9.93 -17.14
C LYS A 112 -3.01 -9.53 -16.37
N ALA A 113 -2.90 -9.94 -15.10
CA ALA A 113 -1.69 -9.70 -14.32
C ALA A 113 -0.43 -10.21 -15.05
N GLU A 114 -0.58 -11.29 -15.82
CA GLU A 114 0.42 -11.86 -16.74
C GLU A 114 1.05 -10.84 -17.70
N HIS A 115 0.37 -9.72 -18.02
CA HIS A 115 0.93 -8.67 -18.89
C HIS A 115 1.96 -7.79 -18.17
N PHE A 116 1.93 -7.75 -16.84
CA PHE A 116 2.80 -6.88 -16.03
C PHE A 116 3.77 -7.68 -15.15
N TYR A 117 3.37 -8.91 -14.82
CA TYR A 117 4.08 -9.79 -13.91
C TYR A 117 4.36 -11.13 -14.59
N ASP A 118 5.59 -11.59 -14.42
CA ASP A 118 5.97 -12.99 -14.41
C ASP A 118 6.09 -13.48 -12.95
N ALA A 119 6.27 -14.78 -12.73
CA ALA A 119 6.39 -15.35 -11.39
C ALA A 119 7.51 -14.67 -10.56
N GLU A 120 8.67 -14.41 -11.17
CA GLU A 120 9.82 -13.76 -10.51
C GLU A 120 9.47 -12.34 -10.03
N THR A 121 8.82 -11.54 -10.88
CA THR A 121 8.43 -10.17 -10.53
C THR A 121 7.30 -10.14 -9.52
N ALA A 122 6.37 -11.09 -9.57
CA ALA A 122 5.34 -11.25 -8.54
C ALA A 122 5.96 -11.58 -7.18
N ASP A 123 6.96 -12.47 -7.14
CA ASP A 123 7.69 -12.81 -5.91
C ASP A 123 8.50 -11.63 -5.39
N LEU A 124 9.16 -10.88 -6.27
CA LEU A 124 9.85 -9.64 -5.90
C LEU A 124 8.89 -8.62 -5.28
N VAL A 125 7.67 -8.44 -5.80
CA VAL A 125 6.70 -7.54 -5.13
C VAL A 125 6.30 -8.10 -3.78
N ALA A 126 6.02 -9.40 -3.71
CA ALA A 126 5.60 -10.06 -2.47
C ALA A 126 6.66 -9.94 -1.36
N GLU A 127 7.94 -10.00 -1.71
CA GLU A 127 9.04 -9.80 -0.78
C GLU A 127 9.19 -8.32 -0.41
N ARG A 128 9.26 -7.44 -1.42
CA ARG A 128 9.71 -6.05 -1.24
C ARG A 128 8.62 -5.16 -0.65
N GLU A 129 7.36 -5.37 -1.04
CA GLU A 129 6.22 -4.60 -0.56
C GLU A 129 5.47 -5.31 0.58
N ARG A 130 6.18 -6.20 1.30
CA ARG A 130 5.62 -7.05 2.35
C ARG A 130 4.84 -6.27 3.42
N LEU A 131 5.34 -5.10 3.82
CA LEU A 131 4.65 -4.25 4.80
C LEU A 131 3.23 -3.89 4.33
N LEU A 132 3.08 -3.41 3.09
CA LEU A 132 1.79 -3.00 2.55
C LEU A 132 0.89 -4.22 2.27
N ILE A 133 1.48 -5.31 1.79
CA ILE A 133 0.76 -6.55 1.52
C ILE A 133 0.14 -7.08 2.81
N ASP A 134 0.91 -7.15 3.89
CA ASP A 134 0.43 -7.66 5.17
C ASP A 134 -0.58 -6.68 5.80
N ARG A 135 -0.32 -5.37 5.72
CA ARG A 135 -1.21 -4.34 6.29
C ARG A 135 -2.58 -4.29 5.61
N PHE A 136 -2.61 -4.40 4.28
CA PHE A 136 -3.86 -4.23 3.50
C PHE A 136 -4.44 -5.53 2.97
N GLY A 137 -3.80 -6.68 3.24
CA GLY A 137 -4.26 -7.99 2.78
C GLY A 137 -4.24 -8.15 1.25
N TYR A 138 -3.31 -7.48 0.56
CA TYR A 138 -3.17 -7.63 -0.88
C TYR A 138 -2.74 -9.06 -1.23
N ARG A 139 -3.30 -9.60 -2.31
CA ARG A 139 -2.93 -10.93 -2.80
C ARG A 139 -1.86 -10.81 -3.88
N ARG A 140 -0.86 -11.70 -3.82
CA ARG A 140 0.06 -11.92 -4.93
C ARG A 140 -0.76 -12.28 -6.18
N PRO A 141 -0.46 -11.73 -7.35
CA PRO A 141 -1.09 -12.16 -8.59
C PRO A 141 -0.80 -13.64 -8.89
N ASP A 142 -1.79 -14.34 -9.44
CA ASP A 142 -1.64 -15.71 -9.93
C ASP A 142 -1.08 -15.65 -11.36
N VAL A 143 0.26 -15.69 -11.45
CA VAL A 143 1.08 -15.66 -12.69
C VAL A 143 2.24 -16.64 -12.58
#